data_AF-A0A8X6V3M1-F1
#
_entry.id   AF-A0A8X6V3M1-F1
#
_cell.length_a   1.000
_cell.length_b   1.000
_cell.length_c   1.000
_cell.angle_alpha   90.00
_cell.angle_beta   90.00
_cell.angle_gamma   90.00
#
_symmetry.space_group_name_H-M   'P 1'
#
loop_
_entity.id
_entity.type
_entity.pdbx_description
1 polymer ?
#
loop_
_entity_poly.entity_id
_entity_poly.type
_entity_poly.pdbx_seq_one_letter_code
_entity_poly.pdbx_strand_id
1 'polypeptide(L)'
;MALAYCTLPVKPNISLNYLPQLNDSTSHTVSKWTVQFSLHGMGIRSSRPTRVSLLYAHHRDARLAWARKRQEWSVEAWKQVAWNDESRFRQKAENMASDS
;
A
#
# COMPACT_ATOMS: atom_id res chain seq x y z
N MET A 1 12.69 -10.37 -3.10
CA MET A 1 11.43 -9.87 -2.49
C MET A 1 11.46 -8.41 -2.03
N ALA A 2 12.61 -7.76 -1.82
CA ALA A 2 12.69 -6.37 -1.32
C ALA A 2 12.24 -5.27 -2.33
N LEU A 3 12.31 -5.53 -3.64
CA LEU A 3 11.96 -4.54 -4.66
C LEU A 3 10.44 -4.27 -4.76
N ALA A 4 9.60 -5.24 -4.42
CA ALA A 4 8.14 -5.11 -4.55
C ALA A 4 7.51 -4.09 -3.59
N TYR A 5 8.17 -3.75 -2.48
CA TYR A 5 7.66 -2.78 -1.51
C TYR A 5 8.11 -1.34 -1.80
N CYS A 6 9.11 -1.13 -2.65
CA CYS A 6 9.70 0.20 -2.89
C CYS A 6 9.08 0.94 -4.09
N THR A 7 8.32 0.23 -4.93
CA THR A 7 7.79 0.78 -6.19
C THR A 7 6.29 0.52 -6.37
N LEU A 8 5.55 0.26 -5.28
CA LEU A 8 4.09 0.18 -5.42
C LEU A 8 3.58 1.52 -5.94
N PRO A 9 2.92 1.56 -7.12
CA PRO A 9 2.35 2.79 -7.62
C PRO A 9 1.31 3.24 -6.60
N VAL A 10 1.57 4.38 -5.96
CA VAL A 10 0.57 5.05 -5.14
C VAL A 10 -0.52 5.47 -6.12
N LYS A 11 -1.57 4.66 -6.24
CA LYS A 11 -2.74 5.02 -7.03
C LYS A 11 -3.29 6.31 -6.43
N PRO A 12 -3.55 7.35 -7.25
CA PRO A 12 -4.04 8.61 -6.73
C PRO A 12 -5.33 8.36 -5.94
N ASN A 13 -5.33 8.81 -4.69
CA ASN A 13 -6.50 8.77 -3.82
C ASN A 13 -7.46 9.86 -4.28
N ILE A 14 -8.37 9.52 -5.18
CA ILE A 14 -9.40 10.45 -5.64
C ILE A 14 -10.62 10.25 -4.77
N SER A 15 -10.58 10.89 -3.60
CA SER A 15 -11.75 11.08 -2.75
C SER A 15 -12.60 12.22 -3.31
N LEU A 16 -13.93 12.06 -3.39
CA LEU A 16 -14.83 13.14 -3.80
C LEU A 16 -15.01 14.22 -2.69
N ASN A 17 -14.22 14.16 -1.61
CA ASN A 17 -14.26 15.15 -0.53
C ASN A 17 -13.72 16.54 -0.95
N TYR A 18 -13.15 16.67 -2.15
CA TYR A 18 -12.62 17.94 -2.66
C TYR A 18 -13.66 18.81 -3.40
N LEU A 19 -14.92 18.39 -3.46
CA LEU A 19 -16.00 19.13 -4.13
C LEU A 19 -16.14 20.60 -3.68
N PRO A 20 -15.99 20.95 -2.39
CA PRO A 20 -16.03 22.35 -1.97
C PRO A 20 -14.90 23.18 -2.58
N GLN A 21 -13.66 22.71 -2.55
CA GLN A 21 -12.53 23.46 -3.12
C GLN A 21 -12.60 23.56 -4.66
N LEU A 22 -13.19 22.54 -5.31
CA LEU A 22 -13.46 22.60 -6.74
C LEU A 22 -14.50 23.67 -7.06
N ASN A 23 -15.57 23.77 -6.27
CA ASN A 23 -16.60 24.79 -6.46
C ASN A 23 -16.09 26.20 -6.16
N ASP A 24 -15.17 26.36 -5.21
CA ASP A 24 -14.55 27.66 -4.90
C ASP A 24 -13.64 28.17 -6.04
N SER A 25 -13.09 27.26 -6.85
CA SER A 25 -12.18 27.57 -7.95
C SER A 25 -12.87 27.69 -9.31
N THR A 26 -14.15 27.31 -9.40
CA THR A 26 -14.94 27.38 -10.65
C THR A 26 -16.08 28.39 -10.54
N SER A 27 -16.42 29.06 -11.65
CA SER A 27 -17.55 30.02 -11.70
C SER A 27 -18.93 29.38 -11.54
N HIS A 28 -19.01 28.05 -11.52
CA HIS A 28 -20.25 27.28 -11.44
C HIS A 28 -20.15 26.19 -10.38
N THR A 29 -21.25 25.93 -9.69
CA THR A 29 -21.33 24.81 -8.75
C THR A 29 -21.37 23.49 -9.51
N VAL A 30 -20.33 22.68 -9.36
CA VAL A 30 -20.21 21.36 -9.98
C VAL A 30 -20.85 20.32 -9.06
N SER A 31 -21.73 19.48 -9.62
CA SER A 31 -22.34 18.39 -8.88
C SER A 31 -21.39 17.21 -8.69
N LYS A 32 -21.58 16.46 -7.61
CA LYS A 32 -20.87 15.19 -7.37
C LYS A 32 -20.98 14.22 -8.56
N TRP A 33 -22.16 14.16 -9.17
CA TRP A 33 -22.44 13.31 -10.33
C TRP A 33 -21.57 13.67 -11.52
N THR A 34 -21.44 14.97 -11.82
CA THR A 34 -20.60 15.48 -12.92
C THR A 34 -19.14 15.09 -12.74
N VAL A 35 -18.61 15.27 -11.52
CA VAL A 35 -17.22 14.88 -11.19
C VAL A 35 -17.03 13.38 -11.32
N GLN A 36 -17.96 12.58 -10.78
CA GLN A 36 -17.87 11.13 -10.85
C GLN A 36 -17.95 10.62 -12.30
N PHE A 37 -18.85 11.16 -13.11
CA PHE A 37 -19.00 10.78 -14.51
C PHE A 37 -17.74 11.11 -15.33
N SER A 38 -17.18 12.32 -15.14
CA SER A 38 -15.95 12.74 -15.81
C SER A 38 -14.76 11.84 -15.45
N LEU A 39 -14.59 11.54 -14.15
CA LEU A 39 -13.53 10.63 -13.68
C LEU A 39 -13.69 9.22 -14.26
N HIS A 40 -14.91 8.69 -14.31
CA HIS A 40 -15.17 7.40 -14.94
C HIS A 40 -14.90 7.40 -16.44
N GLY A 41 -15.24 8.48 -17.15
CA GLY A 41 -14.91 8.65 -18.57
C GLY A 41 -13.40 8.66 -18.84
N MET A 42 -12.61 9.16 -17.89
CA MET A 42 -11.13 9.11 -17.92
C MET A 42 -10.55 7.77 -17.44
N GLY A 43 -11.38 6.77 -17.11
CA GLY A 43 -10.93 5.47 -16.62
C GLY A 43 -10.51 5.44 -15.14
N ILE A 44 -10.76 6.53 -14.40
CA ILE A 44 -10.45 6.63 -12.98
C ILE A 44 -11.57 5.95 -12.18
N ARG A 45 -11.18 5.15 -11.17
CA ARG A 45 -12.11 4.46 -10.28
C ARG A 45 -11.73 4.68 -8.82
N SER A 46 -12.73 4.73 -7.96
CA SER A 46 -12.50 4.74 -6.52
C SER A 46 -11.87 3.41 -6.09
N SER A 47 -10.89 3.49 -5.19
CA SER A 47 -10.24 2.31 -4.62
C SER A 47 -9.82 2.62 -3.18
N ARG A 48 -9.82 1.60 -2.33
CA ARG A 48 -9.31 1.75 -0.97
C ARG A 48 -7.78 1.91 -1.03
N PRO A 49 -7.20 2.91 -0.34
CA PRO A 49 -5.75 3.00 -0.22
C PRO A 49 -5.18 1.70 0.32
N THR A 50 -4.07 1.25 -0.24
CA THR A 50 -3.36 0.08 0.27
C THR A 50 -2.91 0.37 1.70
N ARG A 51 -3.30 -0.50 2.64
CA ARG A 51 -2.83 -0.44 4.03
C ARG A 51 -1.36 -0.84 4.06
N VAL A 52 -0.48 0.15 3.97
CA VAL A 52 0.96 -0.03 4.16
C VAL A 52 1.32 0.44 5.57
N SER A 53 2.28 -0.24 6.19
CA SER A 53 2.86 0.26 7.44
C SER A 53 3.48 1.64 7.18
N LEU A 54 3.23 2.58 8.09
CA LEU A 54 3.81 3.92 7.99
C LEU A 54 5.33 3.81 8.17
N LEU A 55 6.06 3.93 7.07
CA LEU A 55 7.52 4.04 7.09
C LEU A 55 7.91 5.50 7.22
N TYR A 56 8.63 5.82 8.30
CA TYR A 56 9.37 7.08 8.44
C TYR A 56 10.34 7.28 7.28
N ALA A 57 10.69 8.53 6.97
CA ALA A 57 11.57 8.88 5.85
C ALA A 57 12.90 8.10 5.88
N HIS A 58 13.56 8.05 7.03
CA HIS A 58 14.83 7.32 7.19
C HIS A 58 14.71 5.82 6.89
N HIS A 59 13.56 5.18 7.19
CA HIS A 59 13.34 3.78 6.83
C HIS A 59 13.26 3.58 5.31
N ARG A 60 12.70 4.55 4.59
CA ARG A 60 12.60 4.50 3.12
C ARG A 60 13.99 4.63 2.49
N ASP A 61 14.78 5.57 2.98
CA ASP A 61 16.13 5.82 2.49
C ASP A 61 17.04 4.61 2.76
N ALA A 62 16.98 4.05 3.96
CA ALA A 62 17.73 2.85 4.33
C ALA A 62 17.34 1.64 3.46
N ARG A 63 16.04 1.42 3.22
CA ARG A 63 15.56 0.33 2.35
C ARG A 63 16.01 0.53 0.90
N LEU A 64 15.93 1.75 0.39
CA LEU A 64 16.35 2.08 -0.98
C LEU A 64 17.86 1.89 -1.16
N ALA A 65 18.67 2.39 -0.22
CA ALA A 65 20.12 2.21 -0.24
C ALA A 65 20.50 0.72 -0.16
N TRP A 66 19.82 -0.04 0.70
CA TRP A 66 20.02 -1.49 0.83
C TRP A 66 19.70 -2.23 -0.47
N ALA A 67 18.60 -1.87 -1.14
CA ALA A 67 18.18 -2.47 -2.40
C ALA A 67 19.13 -2.14 -3.56
N ARG A 68 19.54 -0.86 -3.68
CA ARG A 68 20.50 -0.42 -4.71
C ARG A 68 21.83 -1.17 -4.60
N LYS A 69 22.35 -1.32 -3.38
CA LYS A 69 23.61 -2.04 -3.11
C LYS A 69 23.55 -3.53 -3.52
N ARG A 70 22.35 -4.10 -3.66
CA ARG A 70 22.12 -5.53 -3.95
C ARG A 70 21.32 -5.75 -5.22
N GLN A 71 21.27 -4.75 -6.09
CA GLN A 71 20.53 -4.83 -7.35
C GLN A 71 21.11 -5.90 -8.29
N GLU A 72 22.43 -6.08 -8.27
CA GLU A 72 23.17 -7.00 -9.14
C GLU A 72 23.53 -8.33 -8.46
N TRP A 73 22.92 -8.62 -7.30
CA TRP A 73 23.21 -9.88 -6.59
C TRP A 73 22.74 -11.09 -7.39
N SER A 74 23.66 -12.04 -7.59
CA SER A 74 23.37 -13.32 -8.24
C SER A 74 22.52 -14.23 -7.35
N VAL A 75 21.93 -15.27 -7.94
CA VAL A 75 21.11 -16.25 -7.22
C VAL A 75 21.93 -16.97 -6.14
N GLU A 76 23.20 -17.23 -6.41
CA GLU A 76 24.16 -17.86 -5.49
C GLU A 76 24.45 -16.93 -4.30
N ALA A 77 24.58 -15.62 -4.56
CA ALA A 77 24.76 -14.63 -3.50
C ALA A 77 23.52 -14.56 -2.57
N TRP A 78 22.30 -14.69 -3.12
CA TRP A 78 21.09 -14.78 -2.32
C TRP A 78 21.03 -16.05 -1.45
N LYS A 79 21.54 -17.18 -1.94
CA LYS A 79 21.57 -18.45 -1.20
C LYS A 79 22.51 -18.43 0.01
N GLN A 80 23.52 -17.55 0.00
CA GLN A 80 24.46 -17.41 1.12
C GLN A 80 23.91 -16.54 2.26
N VAL A 81 22.75 -15.91 2.09
CA VAL A 81 22.15 -15.07 3.14
C VAL A 81 21.39 -15.95 4.14
N ALA A 82 21.83 -15.93 5.40
CA ALA A 82 21.06 -16.47 6.51
C ALA A 82 20.00 -15.45 6.96
N TRP A 83 18.72 -15.86 6.94
CA TRP A 83 17.60 -15.05 7.40
C TRP A 83 17.15 -15.51 8.78
N ASN A 84 16.80 -14.55 9.65
CA ASN A 84 16.19 -14.82 10.95
C ASN A 84 14.96 -13.92 11.11
N ASP A 85 13.86 -14.47 11.59
CA ASP A 85 12.63 -13.73 11.92
C ASP A 85 11.88 -14.44 13.06
N GLU A 86 11.24 -13.64 13.91
CA GLU A 86 10.43 -14.16 15.03
C GLU A 86 8.95 -14.02 14.71
N SER A 87 8.25 -15.16 14.66
CA SER A 87 6.80 -15.20 14.46
C SER A 87 6.08 -15.65 15.72
N ARG A 88 4.97 -14.98 16.04
CA ARG A 88 4.08 -15.38 17.15
C ARG A 88 3.02 -16.35 16.64
N PHE A 89 3.03 -17.57 17.16
CA PHE A 89 1.97 -18.55 16.92
C PHE A 89 0.90 -18.43 18.00
N ARG A 90 -0.37 -18.45 17.60
CA ARG A 90 -1.48 -18.52 18.55
C ARG A 90 -1.80 -19.99 18.80
N GLN A 91 -1.75 -20.41 20.06
CA GLN A 91 -2.26 -21.72 20.47
C GLN A 91 -3.79 -21.68 20.49
N LYS A 92 -4.43 -22.69 19.91
CA LYS A 92 -5.89 -22.88 20.01
C LYS A 92 -6.14 -23.72 21.28
N ALA A 93 -6.96 -23.24 22.19
CA ALA A 93 -7.43 -24.05 23.31
C ALA A 93 -8.45 -25.07 22.78
N GLU A 94 -8.12 -26.35 22.83
CA GLU A 94 -9.10 -27.42 22.69
C GLU A 94 -9.82 -27.54 24.03
N ASN A 95 -11.00 -26.92 24.11
CA ASN A 95 -11.96 -27.34 25.12
C ASN A 95 -12.42 -28.74 24.69
N MET A 96 -11.86 -29.76 25.34
CA MET A 96 -12.44 -31.09 25.38
C MET A 96 -13.85 -30.94 25.97
N ALA A 97 -14.84 -30.74 25.11
CA ALA A 97 -16.21 -31.08 25.43
C ALA A 97 -16.22 -32.60 25.54
N SER A 98 -16.12 -33.08 26.77
CA SER A 98 -16.37 -34.46 27.13
C SER A 98 -17.75 -34.84 26.58
N ASP A 99 -17.76 -35.73 25.60
CA ASP A 99 -18.92 -36.55 25.27
C ASP A 99 -19.45 -37.16 26.57
N SER A 100 -20.74 -36.95 26.84
CA SER A 100 -21.56 -37.69 27.81
C SER A 100 -22.98 -37.71 27.29
#